data_AF-A0A536HHR6-F1
#
_entry.id   AF-A0A536HHR6-F1
#
_cell.length_a   1.000
_cell.length_b   1.000
_cell.length_c   1.000
_cell.angle_alpha   90.00
_cell.angle_beta   90.00
_cell.angle_gamma   90.00
#
_symmetry.space_group_name_H-M   'P 1'
#
loop_
_entity.id
_entity.type
_entity.pdbx_description
1 polymer ?
#
loop_
_entity_poly.entity_id
_entity_poly.type
_entity_poly.pdbx_seq_one_letter_code
_entity_poly.pdbx_strand_id
1 'polypeptide(L)' 'MGVNGSPKYNRVLLKLSGEALGGSRDYGIDLEVVETIAAQVKRVHQMGVQV' A
#
# COMPACT_ATOMS: atom_id res chain seq x y z
N MET A 1 15.13 -21.90 1.59
CA MET A 1 15.56 -21.21 0.35
C MET A 1 15.13 -19.75 0.48
N GLY A 2 16.06 -18.86 0.80
CA GLY A 2 15.76 -17.46 1.05
C GLY A 2 15.63 -16.70 -0.27
N VAL A 3 14.49 -16.04 -0.49
CA VAL A 3 14.41 -14.95 -1.45
C VAL A 3 15.17 -13.77 -0.85
N ASN A 4 16.47 -13.66 -1.11
CA ASN A 4 17.23 -12.44 -0.87
C ASN A 4 16.82 -11.42 -1.94
N GLY A 5 15.65 -10.81 -1.76
CA GLY A 5 15.13 -9.79 -2.65
C GLY A 5 15.10 -8.45 -1.96
N SER A 6 16.20 -7.70 -2.01
CA SER A 6 16.14 -6.27 -1.76
C SER A 6 15.09 -5.63 -2.69
N PRO A 7 14.35 -4.60 -2.25
CA PRO A 7 13.37 -3.94 -3.10
C PRO A 7 13.98 -3.53 -4.45
N LYS A 8 13.28 -3.79 -5.54
CA LYS A 8 13.77 -3.43 -6.90
C LYS A 8 13.86 -1.91 -7.11
N TYR A 9 13.06 -1.14 -6.36
CA TYR A 9 12.96 0.31 -6.49
C TYR A 9 13.19 0.98 -5.13
N ASN A 10 13.95 2.08 -5.15
CA ASN A 10 14.23 2.89 -3.96
C ASN A 10 13.12 3.91 -3.68
N ARG A 11 12.44 4.39 -4.74
CA ARG A 11 11.32 5.33 -4.67
C ARG A 11 10.26 4.95 -5.69
N VAL A 12 9.00 5.02 -5.29
CA VAL A 12 7.85 4.84 -6.17
C VAL A 12 6.82 5.93 -5.92
N LEU A 13 5.93 6.17 -6.88
CA LEU A 13 4.71 6.94 -6.67
C LEU A 13 3.54 5.95 -6.67
N LEU A 14 2.94 5.70 -5.51
CA LEU A 14 1.80 4.80 -5.40
C LEU A 14 0.51 5.56 -5.68
N LYS A 15 -0.06 5.35 -6.87
CA LYS A 15 -1.38 5.91 -7.21
C LYS A 15 -2.47 4.91 -6.83
N LEU A 16 -3.44 5.38 -6.05
CA LEU A 16 -4.66 4.65 -5.72
C LEU A 16 -5.86 5.30 -6.44
N SER A 17 -6.84 4.49 -6.86
CA SER A 17 -8.11 5.03 -7.34
C SER A 17 -9.05 5.30 -6.16
N GLY A 18 -10.07 6.15 -6.34
CA GLY A 18 -11.03 6.44 -5.26
C GLY A 18 -11.85 5.20 -4.88
N GLU A 19 -12.17 4.37 -5.86
CA GLU A 19 -12.89 3.10 -5.69
C GLU A 19 -12.10 2.13 -4.82
N ALA A 20 -10.76 2.12 -4.93
CA ALA A 20 -9.89 1.28 -4.11
C ALA A 20 -9.95 1.63 -2.61
N LEU A 21 -10.40 2.84 -2.24
CA LEU A 21 -10.60 3.25 -0.85
C LEU A 21 -12.04 2.96 -0.35
N GLY A 22 -12.99 2.71 -1.26
CA GLY A 22 -14.39 2.49 -0.93
C GLY A 22 -14.75 1.05 -0.56
N GLY A 23 -13.88 0.08 -0.90
CA GLY A 23 -14.10 -1.32 -0.56
C GLY A 23 -15.38 -1.88 -1.19
N SER A 24 -16.28 -2.41 -0.35
CA SER A 24 -17.59 -2.92 -0.77
C SER A 24 -18.69 -1.86 -0.74
N ARG A 25 -18.37 -0.60 -0.43
CA ARG A 25 -19.32 0.51 -0.37
C ARG A 25 -19.43 1.19 -1.73
N ASP A 26 -20.64 1.57 -2.09
CA ASP A 26 -20.90 2.31 -3.34
C ASP A 26 -20.40 3.76 -3.30
N TYR A 27 -20.18 4.31 -2.10
CA TYR A 27 -19.67 5.67 -1.91
C TYR A 27 -18.90 5.83 -0.60
N GLY A 28 -17.99 6.81 -0.58
CA GLY A 28 -17.22 7.21 0.59
C GLY A 28 -15.93 6.41 0.76
N ILE A 29 -15.44 6.37 2.00
CA ILE A 29 -14.20 5.69 2.37
C ILE A 29 -14.56 4.55 3.30
N ASP A 30 -14.01 3.37 3.03
CA ASP A 30 -14.03 2.24 3.94
C ASP A 30 -12.76 2.23 4.80
N LEU A 31 -12.95 2.41 6.11
CA LEU A 31 -11.84 2.51 7.06
C LEU A 31 -11.01 1.23 7.14
N GLU A 32 -11.63 0.05 7.02
CA GLU A 32 -10.92 -1.23 7.10
C GLU A 32 -9.98 -1.39 5.89
N VAL A 33 -10.43 -0.95 4.71
CA VAL A 33 -9.62 -0.93 3.50
C VAL A 33 -8.46 0.05 3.62
N VAL A 34 -8.72 1.26 4.14
CA VAL A 34 -7.67 2.27 4.38
C VAL A 34 -6.62 1.75 5.35
N GLU A 35 -7.03 1.16 6.47
CA GLU A 35 -6.11 0.59 7.46
C GLU A 35 -5.25 -0.53 6.85
N THR A 36 -5.86 -1.38 6.01
CA THR A 36 -5.16 -2.45 5.29
C THR A 36 -4.10 -1.88 4.35
N ILE A 37 -4.47 -0.89 3.53
CA ILE A 37 -3.55 -0.22 2.60
C ILE A 37 -2.43 0.50 3.36
N ALA A 38 -2.76 1.22 4.43
CA ALA A 38 -1.79 1.91 5.27
C ALA A 38 -0.78 0.94 5.89
N ALA A 39 -1.23 -0.23 6.37
CA ALA A 39 -0.35 -1.27 6.89
C ALA A 39 0.59 -1.83 5.80
N GLN A 40 0.11 -1.99 4.56
CA GLN A 40 0.95 -2.40 3.43
C GLN A 40 2.01 -1.34 3.10
N VAL A 41 1.62 -0.06 2.99
CA VAL A 41 2.53 1.06 2.73
C VAL A 41 3.58 1.17 3.83
N LYS A 42 3.18 1.04 5.10
CA LYS A 42 4.11 1.02 6.25
C LYS A 42 5.16 -0.08 6.12
N ARG A 43 4.78 -1.30 5.74
CA ARG A 43 5.74 -2.40 5.55
C ARG A 43 6.75 -2.08 4.45
N VAL A 44 6.30 -1.55 3.31
CA VAL A 44 7.18 -1.15 2.21
C VAL A 44 8.12 -0.02 2.65
N HIS A 45 7.61 0.96 3.41
CA HIS A 45 8.43 2.05 3.94
C HIS A 45 9.49 1.55 4.93
N GLN A 46 9.15 0.59 5.81
CA GLN A 46 10.09 -0.04 6.73
C GLN A 46 11.20 -0.84 6.04
N MET A 47 10.98 -1.25 4.78
CA MET A 47 12.02 -1.86 3.94
C MET A 47 12.98 -0.82 3.34
N GLY A 48 12.83 0.47 3.67
CA GLY A 48 13.67 1.57 3.19
C GLY A 48 13.22 2.18 1.87
N VAL A 49 12.06 1.77 1.34
CA VAL A 49 11.51 2.32 0.09
C VAL A 49 10.74 3.62 0.39
N GLN A 50 10.93 4.61 -0.47
CA GLN A 50 10.16 5.86 -0.45
C GLN A 50 8.88 5.65 -1.29
N VAL A 51 7.72 5.88 -0.68
CA VAL A 51 6.40 5.66 -1.30
C VAL A 51 5.61 6.96 -1.22
#